data_AF-H2ZNS0-F1
#
_entry.id   AF-H2ZNS0-F1
#
_cell.length_a   1.000
_cell.length_b   1.000
_cell.length_c   1.000
_cell.angle_alpha   90.00
_cell.angle_beta   90.00
_cell.angle_gamma   90.00
#
_symmetry.space_group_name_H-M   'P 1'
#
loop_
_entity.id
_entity.type
_entity.pdbx_description
1 polymer ?
#
loop_
_entity_poly.entity_id
_entity_poly.type
_entity_poly.pdbx_seq_one_letter_code
_entity_poly.pdbx_strand_id
1 'polypeptide(L)'
;MVYIDYKDDEGLKKQSEEGAKMGFSGKQVIHPNQIPTAQISFTPSEEKLKWAEELTEAYENSTEGAFTFRGQMIDLPTVLQAKNIKLFSDVLNNRKS
;
A
#
# COMPACT_ATOMS: atom_id res chain seq x y z
N MET A 1 -12.97 -6.60 7.01
CA MET A 1 -14.30 -7.21 6.75
C MET A 1 -14.09 -8.52 5.99
N VAL A 2 -14.80 -9.58 6.39
CA VAL A 2 -14.73 -10.90 5.73
C VAL A 2 -15.59 -10.89 4.48
N TYR A 3 -15.12 -11.54 3.41
CA TYR A 3 -15.91 -11.77 2.20
C TYR A 3 -16.39 -13.23 2.19
N ILE A 4 -17.71 -13.42 2.34
CA ILE A 4 -18.30 -14.74 2.61
C ILE A 4 -18.42 -15.59 1.35
N ASP A 5 -18.73 -14.98 0.21
CA ASP A 5 -18.84 -15.69 -1.06
C ASP A 5 -17.44 -15.97 -1.63
N TYR A 6 -16.89 -17.15 -1.35
CA TYR A 6 -15.55 -17.50 -1.81
C TYR A 6 -15.46 -17.82 -3.31
N LYS A 7 -16.58 -17.84 -4.04
CA LYS A 7 -16.62 -18.08 -5.48
C LYS A 7 -16.73 -16.79 -6.30
N ASP A 8 -17.09 -15.67 -5.67
CA ASP A 8 -17.12 -14.36 -6.31
C ASP A 8 -15.76 -13.65 -6.15
N ASP A 9 -14.85 -13.94 -7.08
CA ASP A 9 -13.51 -13.33 -7.13
C ASP A 9 -13.57 -11.82 -7.42
N GLU A 10 -14.55 -11.36 -8.19
CA GLU A 10 -14.67 -9.96 -8.57
C GLU A 10 -15.14 -9.10 -7.39
N GLY A 11 -16.16 -9.57 -6.66
CA GLY A 11 -16.62 -8.95 -5.42
C GLY A 11 -15.54 -8.95 -4.35
N LEU A 12 -14.79 -10.04 -4.21
CA LEU A 12 -13.62 -10.11 -3.32
C LEU A 12 -12.56 -9.07 -3.69
N LYS A 13 -12.22 -8.96 -4.99
CA LYS A 13 -11.24 -7.99 -5.49
C LYS A 13 -11.66 -6.56 -5.17
N LYS A 14 -12.88 -6.18 -5.54
CA LYS A 14 -13.40 -4.82 -5.30
C LYS A 14 -13.36 -4.44 -3.83
N GLN A 15 -13.86 -5.31 -2.94
CA GLN A 15 -13.85 -5.04 -1.50
C GLN A 15 -12.41 -5.01 -0.93
N SER A 16 -11.46 -5.70 -1.55
CA SER A 16 -10.06 -5.71 -1.09
C SER A 16 -9.33 -4.45 -1.54
N GLU A 17 -9.56 -4.00 -2.77
CA GLU A 17 -9.06 -2.72 -3.29
C GLU A 17 -9.61 -1.53 -2.50
N GLU A 18 -10.90 -1.55 -2.12
CA GLU A 18 -11.51 -0.55 -1.23
C GLU A 18 -10.80 -0.52 0.13
N GLY A 19 -10.56 -1.68 0.74
CA GLY A 19 -9.81 -1.78 2.00
C GLY A 19 -8.39 -1.20 1.87
N ALA A 20 -7.68 -1.52 0.80
CA ALA A 20 -6.34 -0.97 0.55
C ALA A 20 -6.37 0.56 0.38
N LYS A 21 -7.39 1.11 -0.30
CA LYS A 21 -7.58 2.57 -0.45
C LYS A 21 -7.89 3.27 0.87
N MET A 22 -8.55 2.58 1.80
CA MET A 22 -8.79 3.09 3.17
C MET A 22 -7.55 2.99 4.08
N GLY A 23 -6.43 2.44 3.59
CA GLY A 23 -5.19 2.33 4.34
C GLY A 23 -5.03 1.04 5.14
N PHE A 24 -5.88 0.03 4.94
CA PHE A 24 -5.65 -1.29 5.53
C PHE A 24 -4.51 -2.01 4.81
N SER A 25 -3.70 -2.77 5.56
CA SER A 25 -2.57 -3.55 5.02
C SER A 25 -2.93 -5.01 4.68
N GLY A 26 -4.20 -5.40 4.82
CA GLY A 26 -4.65 -6.77 4.58
C GLY A 26 -6.14 -6.99 4.83
N LYS A 27 -6.57 -8.22 4.60
CA LYS A 27 -7.94 -8.71 4.85
C LYS A 27 -7.90 -10.12 5.44
N GLN A 28 -8.92 -10.45 6.22
CA GLN A 28 -9.17 -11.81 6.70
C GLN A 28 -9.66 -12.70 5.55
N VAL A 29 -9.00 -13.83 5.35
CA VAL A 29 -9.35 -14.85 4.35
C VAL A 29 -9.98 -16.05 5.05
N ILE A 30 -11.06 -16.57 4.48
CA ILE A 30 -11.77 -17.75 5.00
C ILE A 30 -11.65 -18.99 4.10
N HIS A 31 -11.14 -18.81 2.88
CA HIS A 31 -10.94 -19.90 1.92
C HIS A 31 -9.63 -19.71 1.13
N PRO A 32 -8.84 -20.79 0.87
CA PRO A 32 -7.57 -20.70 0.17
C PRO A 32 -7.60 -19.94 -1.17
N ASN A 33 -8.69 -20.08 -1.95
CA ASN A 33 -8.85 -19.37 -3.23
C ASN A 33 -8.85 -17.84 -3.11
N GLN A 34 -9.13 -17.28 -1.94
CA GLN A 34 -9.12 -15.83 -1.75
C GLN A 34 -7.71 -15.28 -1.53
N ILE A 35 -6.73 -16.15 -1.22
CA ILE A 35 -5.35 -15.74 -0.89
C ILE A 35 -4.71 -14.94 -2.04
N PRO A 36 -4.73 -15.39 -3.31
CA PRO A 36 -4.08 -14.66 -4.39
C PRO A 36 -4.69 -13.27 -4.59
N THR A 37 -6.03 -13.18 -4.61
CA THR A 37 -6.74 -11.92 -4.79
C THR A 37 -6.48 -10.95 -3.64
N ALA A 38 -6.47 -11.43 -2.40
CA ALA A 38 -6.12 -10.61 -1.24
C ALA A 38 -4.66 -10.14 -1.31
N GLN A 39 -3.70 -11.02 -1.58
CA GLN A 39 -2.30 -10.65 -1.68
C GLN A 39 -2.04 -9.59 -2.75
N ILE A 40 -2.61 -9.76 -3.95
CA ILE A 40 -2.48 -8.79 -5.04
C ILE A 40 -3.09 -7.44 -4.63
N SER A 41 -4.29 -7.44 -4.05
CA SER A 41 -5.01 -6.20 -3.72
C SER A 41 -4.33 -5.35 -2.64
N PHE A 42 -3.59 -5.98 -1.72
CA PHE A 42 -2.89 -5.29 -0.63
C PHE A 42 -1.39 -5.09 -0.89
N THR A 43 -0.85 -5.64 -1.99
CA THR A 43 0.52 -5.36 -2.41
C THR A 43 0.57 -3.98 -3.07
N PRO A 44 1.47 -3.07 -2.65
CA PRO A 44 1.64 -1.78 -3.31
C PRO A 44 1.99 -1.97 -4.79
N SER A 45 1.41 -1.14 -5.66
CA SER A 45 1.82 -1.10 -7.06
C SER A 45 3.23 -0.51 -7.21
N GLU A 46 3.92 -0.84 -8.29
CA GLU A 46 5.23 -0.27 -8.61
C GLU A 46 5.19 1.27 -8.67
N GLU A 47 4.11 1.85 -9.20
CA GLU A 47 3.92 3.30 -9.23
C GLU A 47 3.85 3.91 -7.82
N LYS A 48 3.18 3.22 -6.89
CA LYS A 48 3.06 3.68 -5.51
C LYS A 48 4.39 3.55 -4.76
N LEU A 49 5.18 2.52 -5.08
CA LEU A 49 6.54 2.35 -4.55
C LEU A 49 7.46 3.46 -5.05
N LYS A 50 7.48 3.71 -6.36
CA LYS A 50 8.27 4.78 -6.96
C LYS A 50 7.90 6.15 -6.39
N TRP A 51 6.60 6.43 -6.23
CA TRP A 51 6.15 7.65 -5.56
C TRP A 51 6.68 7.76 -4.12
N ALA A 52 6.64 6.66 -3.35
CA ALA A 52 7.11 6.65 -1.97
C ALA A 52 8.64 6.81 -1.86
N GLU A 53 9.39 6.24 -2.81
CA GLU A 53 10.84 6.42 -2.93
C GLU A 53 11.21 7.87 -3.20
N GLU A 54 10.68 8.44 -4.29
CA GLU A 54 10.93 9.83 -4.67
C GLU A 54 10.53 10.81 -3.57
N LEU A 55 9.40 10.57 -2.90
CA LEU A 55 8.96 11.45 -1.81
C LEU A 55 9.88 11.38 -0.59
N THR A 56 10.36 10.18 -0.25
CA THR A 56 11.28 10.00 0.89
C THR A 56 12.62 10.67 0.60
N GLU A 57 13.14 10.53 -0.62
CA GLU A 57 14.38 11.20 -1.06
C GLU A 57 14.23 12.72 -1.08
N ALA A 58 13.10 13.23 -1.58
CA ALA A 58 12.84 14.67 -1.58
C ALA A 58 12.75 15.24 -0.15
N TYR A 59 12.18 14.48 0.79
CA TYR A 59 12.14 14.86 2.19
C TYR A 59 13.53 14.87 2.84
N GLU A 60 14.38 13.89 2.56
CA GLU A 60 15.75 13.82 3.09
C GLU A 60 16.62 15.01 2.63
N ASN A 61 16.35 15.53 1.43
CA ASN A 61 16.99 16.74 0.91
C ASN A 61 16.31 18.04 1.38
N SER A 62 15.14 17.96 2.03
CA SER A 62 14.43 19.12 2.57
C SER A 62 14.92 19.45 3.98
N THR A 63 15.03 20.75 4.29
CA THR A 63 15.42 21.24 5.62
C THR A 63 14.22 21.71 6.46
N GLU A 64 13.02 21.69 5.88
CA GLU A 64 11.78 22.20 6.46
C GLU A 64 10.78 21.08 6.75
N GLY A 65 9.90 21.28 7.74
CA GLY A 65 8.88 20.30 8.13
C GLY A 65 7.75 20.10 7.11
N ALA A 66 7.64 20.97 6.10
CA ALA A 66 6.73 20.86 4.97
C ALA A 66 7.43 21.37 3.70
N PHE A 67 7.23 20.69 2.57
CA PHE A 67 7.87 21.04 1.30
C PHE A 67 6.94 20.75 0.12
N THR A 68 7.26 21.28 -1.06
CA THR A 68 6.48 21.02 -2.27
C THR A 68 7.06 19.83 -3.04
N PHE A 69 6.23 18.84 -3.34
CA PHE A 69 6.57 17.68 -4.17
C PHE A 69 5.50 17.49 -5.24
N ARG A 70 5.91 17.38 -6.51
CA ARG A 70 4.99 17.23 -7.66
C ARG A 70 3.83 18.26 -7.68
N GLY A 71 4.12 19.50 -7.26
CA GLY A 71 3.13 20.58 -7.19
C GLY A 71 2.14 20.47 -6.02
N GLN A 72 2.33 19.53 -5.10
CA GLN A 72 1.52 19.38 -3.89
C GLN A 72 2.35 19.71 -2.65
N MET A 73 1.73 20.36 -1.66
CA MET A 73 2.34 20.57 -0.35
C MET A 73 2.32 19.25 0.41
N ILE A 74 3.49 18.85 0.90
CA ILE A 74 3.68 17.62 1.67
C ILE A 74 4.05 17.98 3.10
N ASP A 75 3.43 17.26 4.03
CA ASP A 75 3.69 17.31 5.46
C ASP A 75 4.29 15.99 5.98
N LEU A 76 4.76 16.01 7.23
CA LEU A 76 5.37 14.86 7.87
C LEU A 76 4.49 13.59 7.88
N PRO A 77 3.17 13.64 8.17
CA PRO A 77 2.29 12.46 8.06
C PRO A 77 2.36 11.76 6.69
N THR A 78 2.37 12.53 5.60
CA THR A 78 2.46 11.97 4.25
C THR A 78 3.82 11.32 3.99
N VAL A 79 4.90 11.90 4.51
CA VAL A 79 6.25 11.29 4.46
C VAL A 79 6.28 9.97 5.24
N LEU A 80 5.68 9.92 6.43
CA LEU A 80 5.60 8.69 7.22
C LEU A 80 4.81 7.60 6.49
N GLN A 81 3.75 7.97 5.77
CA GLN A 81 3.00 7.04 4.92
C GLN A 81 3.88 6.45 3.81
N ALA A 82 4.66 7.28 3.11
CA ALA A 82 5.61 6.81 2.10
C ALA A 82 6.67 5.86 2.68
N LYS A 83 7.25 6.19 3.83
CA LYS A 83 8.20 5.30 4.53
C LYS A 83 7.57 3.95 4.89
N ASN A 84 6.31 3.94 5.35
CA ASN A 84 5.58 2.71 5.64
C ASN A 84 5.35 1.85 4.38
N ILE A 85 5.07 2.47 3.23
CA ILE A 85 4.90 1.76 1.96
C ILE A 85 6.21 1.07 1.55
N LYS A 86 7.35 1.75 1.65
CA LYS A 86 8.68 1.16 1.37
C LYS A 86 8.97 -0.03 2.30
N LEU A 87 8.83 0.17 3.61
CA LEU A 87 9.04 -0.88 4.60
C LEU A 87 8.16 -2.11 4.33
N PHE A 88 6.88 -1.91 3.99
CA PHE A 88 5.98 -3.00 3.69
C PHE A 88 6.44 -3.79 2.46
N SER A 89 6.89 -3.10 1.41
CA SER A 89 7.44 -3.72 0.20
C SER A 89 8.71 -4.52 0.48
N ASP A 90 9.63 -3.98 1.26
CA ASP A 90 10.87 -4.66 1.64
C ASP A 90 10.58 -5.96 2.39
N VAL A 91 9.63 -5.91 3.35
CA VAL A 91 9.19 -7.10 4.09
C VAL A 91 8.56 -8.14 3.16
N LEU A 92 7.76 -7.73 2.17
CA LEU A 92 7.17 -8.65 1.20
C LEU A 92 8.24 -9.30 0.31
N ASN A 93 9.23 -8.55 -0.14
CA ASN A 93 10.32 -9.05 -0.97
C ASN A 93 11.21 -10.04 -0.20
N ASN A 94 11.52 -9.74 1.06
CA ASN A 94 12.31 -10.62 1.93
C ASN A 94 11.62 -11.95 2.26
N ARG A 95 10.28 -12.03 2.17
CA ARG A 95 9.52 -13.29 2.36
C ARG A 95 9.48 -14.18 1.12
N LYS A 96 9.84 -13.65 -0.05
CA LYS A 96 9.86 -14.40 -1.32
C LYS A 96 11.24 -15.00 -1.64
N SER A 97 12.27 -14.62 -0.87
CA SER A 97 13.63 -15.19 -0.93
C SER A 97 13.78 -16.37 0.04
#